data_AF-H3RB19-F1
#
_entry.id   AF-H3RB19-F1
#
_cell.length_a   1.000
_cell.length_b   1.000
_cell.length_c   1.000
_cell.angle_alpha   90.00
_cell.angle_beta   90.00
_cell.angle_gamma   90.00
#
_symmetry.space_group_name_H-M   'P 1'
#
loop_
_entity.id
_entity.type
_entity.pdbx_description
1 polymer ?
#
loop_
_entity_poly.entity_id
_entity_poly.type
_entity_poly.pdbx_seq_one_letter_code
_entity_poly.pdbx_strand_id
1 'polypeptide(L)' 'MRVRLFSIASRYTYEARKPGVKEQITEMAFNGAGVRDTARTLKIGINTVIRTLKNSHRSE' A
#
# COMPACT_ATOMS: atom_id res chain seq x y z
N MET A 1 22.38 -27.82 -4.25
CA MET A 1 21.09 -28.21 -3.63
C MET A 1 20.39 -26.93 -3.16
N ARG A 2 19.13 -26.73 -3.58
CA ARG A 2 18.31 -25.49 -3.56
C ARG A 2 18.47 -24.59 -2.32
N VAL A 3 18.97 -23.37 -2.53
CA VAL A 3 18.85 -22.27 -1.57
C VAL A 3 17.37 -21.86 -1.55
N ARG A 4 16.70 -22.04 -0.41
CA ARG A 4 15.29 -21.70 -0.20
C ARG A 4 15.10 -20.19 -0.26
N LEU A 5 14.87 -19.68 -1.48
CA LEU A 5 14.52 -18.28 -1.78
C LEU A 5 13.05 -17.93 -1.45
N PHE A 6 12.38 -18.69 -0.57
CA PHE A 6 10.92 -18.63 -0.43
C PHE A 6 10.40 -17.78 0.76
N SER A 7 11.25 -17.30 1.67
CA SER A 7 10.77 -16.64 2.90
C SER A 7 10.81 -15.10 2.89
N ILE A 8 11.67 -14.49 2.07
CA ILE A 8 11.91 -13.04 2.11
C ILE A 8 10.85 -12.20 1.36
N ALA A 9 10.20 -12.76 0.34
CA ALA A 9 9.16 -12.06 -0.42
C ALA A 9 7.83 -11.93 0.35
N SER A 10 7.57 -12.83 1.31
CA SER A 10 6.31 -12.85 2.05
C SER A 10 6.21 -11.72 3.08
N ARG A 11 7.33 -11.34 3.71
CA ARG A 11 7.35 -10.25 4.70
C ARG A 11 7.11 -8.86 4.08
N TYR A 12 7.69 -8.58 2.92
CA TYR A 12 7.52 -7.30 2.24
C TYR A 12 6.11 -7.11 1.64
N THR A 13 5.49 -8.19 1.18
CA THR A 13 4.14 -8.14 0.57
C THR A 13 3.03 -8.11 1.61
N TYR A 14 3.26 -8.66 2.82
CA TYR A 14 2.27 -8.70 3.89
C TYR A 14 2.07 -7.36 4.60
N GLU A 15 3.13 -6.56 4.78
CA GLU A 15 3.03 -5.22 5.38
C GLU A 15 2.08 -4.29 4.60
N ALA A 16 2.08 -4.34 3.27
CA ALA A 16 1.18 -3.55 2.42
C ALA A 16 -0.28 -4.06 2.42
N ARG A 17 -0.55 -5.22 3.01
CA ARG A 17 -1.86 -5.89 3.01
C ARG A 17 -2.44 -6.04 4.42
N LYS A 18 -1.85 -5.38 5.43
CA LYS A 18 -2.46 -5.25 6.75
C LYS A 18 -3.79 -4.49 6.64
N PRO A 19 -4.87 -4.97 7.29
CA PRO A 19 -6.09 -4.18 7.41
C PRO A 19 -5.73 -2.86 8.10
N GLY A 20 -6.04 -1.73 7.47
CA GLY A 20 -5.64 -0.40 7.92
C GLY A 20 -4.70 0.36 6.96
N VAL A 21 -3.90 -0.32 6.11
CA VAL A 21 -3.04 0.40 5.15
C VAL A 21 -3.87 1.10 4.07
N LYS A 22 -5.02 0.51 3.69
CA LYS A 22 -5.94 1.14 2.75
C LYS A 22 -6.64 2.35 3.35
N GLU A 23 -7.16 2.20 4.56
CA GLU A 23 -7.78 3.29 5.32
C GLU A 23 -6.78 4.44 5.51
N GLN A 24 -5.53 4.14 5.88
CA GLN A 24 -4.49 5.15 6.07
C GLN A 24 -4.13 5.87 4.76
N ILE A 25 -4.13 5.18 3.61
CA ILE A 25 -3.97 5.81 2.30
C ILE A 25 -5.13 6.78 2.02
N THR A 26 -6.37 6.37 2.28
CA THR A 26 -7.56 7.21 2.04
C THR A 26 -7.61 8.40 3.00
N GLU A 27 -7.27 8.21 4.28
CA GLU A 27 -7.19 9.27 5.28
C GLU A 27 -6.11 10.29 4.91
N MET A 28 -4.91 9.83 4.54
CA MET A 28 -3.84 10.72 4.10
C MET A 28 -4.24 11.51 2.85
N ALA A 29 -4.84 10.86 1.85
CA ALA A 29 -5.32 11.54 0.66
C ALA A 29 -6.46 12.55 0.97
N PHE A 30 -7.36 12.21 1.89
CA PHE A 30 -8.43 13.10 2.35
C PHE A 30 -7.88 14.31 3.12
N ASN A 31 -6.81 14.11 3.88
CA ASN A 31 -6.07 15.17 4.57
C ASN A 31 -5.16 16.01 3.62
N GLY A 32 -5.29 15.82 2.31
CA GLY A 32 -4.55 16.59 1.29
C GLY A 32 -3.12 16.11 1.01
N ALA A 33 -2.72 14.95 1.54
CA ALA A 33 -1.41 14.38 1.22
C ALA A 33 -1.36 13.87 -0.23
N GLY A 34 -0.33 14.28 -0.97
CA GLY A 34 -0.13 13.83 -2.35
C GLY A 34 0.23 12.34 -2.43
N VAL A 35 -0.12 11.70 -3.56
CA VAL A 35 0.12 10.26 -3.82
C VAL A 35 1.56 9.83 -3.55
N ARG A 36 2.54 10.67 -3.93
CA ARG A 36 3.97 10.41 -3.70
C ARG A 36 4.37 10.50 -2.23
N ASP A 37 3.73 11.40 -1.49
CA ASP A 37 3.98 11.60 -0.06
C ASP A 37 3.47 10.41 0.74
N THR A 38 2.21 10.00 0.49
CA THR A 38 1.60 8.81 1.07
C THR A 38 2.42 7.55 0.79
N ALA A 39 2.92 7.39 -0.45
CA ALA A 39 3.78 6.26 -0.82
C ALA A 39 5.09 6.24 -0.01
N ARG A 40 5.70 7.41 0.23
CA ARG A 40 6.94 7.54 1.01
C ARG A 40 6.70 7.28 2.50
N THR A 41 5.66 7.89 3.06
CA THR A 41 5.30 7.80 4.48
C THR A 41 4.92 6.38 4.87
N LEU A 42 4.13 5.70 4.04
CA LEU A 42 3.69 4.33 4.27
C LEU A 42 4.68 3.29 3.73
N LYS A 43 5.78 3.72 3.07
CA LYS A 43 6.79 2.84 2.46
C LYS A 43 6.20 1.79 1.51
N ILE A 44 5.16 2.19 0.76
CA ILE A 44 4.46 1.34 -0.21
C ILE A 44 4.68 1.85 -1.64
N GLY A 45 4.54 0.94 -2.61
CA GLY A 45 4.64 1.31 -4.02
C GLY A 45 3.55 2.32 -4.43
N ILE A 46 3.92 3.29 -5.26
CA ILE A 46 2.99 4.32 -5.76
C ILE A 46 1.78 3.72 -6.49
N ASN A 47 1.98 2.60 -7.18
CA ASN A 47 0.91 1.84 -7.85
C ASN A 47 -0.13 1.33 -6.87
N THR A 48 0.26 0.99 -5.64
CA THR A 48 -0.64 0.55 -4.58
C THR A 48 -1.51 1.71 -4.13
N VAL A 49 -0.93 2.88 -3.88
CA VAL A 49 -1.66 4.10 -3.50
C VAL A 49 -2.70 4.46 -4.55
N ILE A 50 -2.28 4.55 -5.82
CA ILE A 50 -3.18 4.88 -6.94
C ILE A 50 -4.30 3.85 -7.07
N ARG A 51 -4.00 2.56 -6.99
CA ARG A 51 -5.00 1.49 -7.08
C ARG A 51 -6.00 1.57 -5.93
N THR A 52 -5.54 1.87 -4.71
CA THR A 52 -6.42 2.04 -3.54
C THR A 52 -7.37 3.21 -3.74
N LEU A 53 -6.86 4.39 -4.16
CA LEU A 53 -7.69 5.57 -4.39
C LEU A 53 -8.69 5.39 -5.55
N LYS A 54 -8.29 4.70 -6.63
CA LYS A 54 -9.22 4.37 -7.73
C LYS A 54 -10.33 3.39 -7.31
N ASN A 55 -10.03 2.48 -6.39
CA ASN A 55 -11.01 1.51 -5.88
C ASN A 55 -11.89 2.10 -4.78
N SER A 56 -11.41 3.08 -4.00
CA SER A 56 -12.22 3.77 -2.99
C SER A 56 -13.31 4.66 -3.59
N HIS A 57 -13.11 5.17 -4.82
CA HIS A 57 -14.18 5.86 -5.57
C HIS A 57 -15.21 4.91 -6.19
N ARG A 58 -14.96 3.59 -6.22
CA ARG A 58 -15.84 2.61 -6.90
C ARG A 58 -16.76 1.86 -5.93
N SER A 59 -16.80 2.25 -4.66
CA SER A 59 -17.82 1.83 -3.71
C SER A 59 -18.95 2.86 -3.68
N GLU A 60 -19.73 2.89 -4.77
CA GLU A 60 -21.16 3.22 -4.76
C GLU A 60 -21.93 1.94 -5.10
#